data_AF-A0A0Q6AD19-F1
#
_entry.id   AF-A0A0Q6AD19-F1
#
_cell.length_a   1.000
_cell.length_b   1.000
_cell.length_c   1.000
_cell.angle_alpha   90.00
_cell.angle_beta   90.00
_cell.angle_gamma   90.00
#
_symmetry.space_group_name_H-M   'P 1'
#
loop_
_entity.id
_entity.type
_entity.pdbx_description
1 polymer ?
#
loop_
_entity_poly.entity_id
_entity_poly.type
_entity_poly.pdbx_seq_one_letter_code
_entity_poly.pdbx_strand_id
1 'polypeptide(L)' 'MLGPNVLSPEELSLLGATYDLVVDSLPSRMRTPRNRRQVALNLLYLTRRGERDPLELELGAAAGLTC' A
#
# COMPACT_ATOMS: atom_id res chain seq x y z
N MET A 1 -16.64 14.28 -13.87
CA MET A 1 -15.38 13.52 -13.82
C MET A 1 -14.60 14.02 -12.61
N LEU A 2 -14.32 13.15 -11.64
CA LEU A 2 -13.41 13.50 -10.55
C LEU A 2 -12.01 13.70 -11.17
N GLY A 3 -11.27 14.72 -10.73
CA GLY A 3 -9.99 15.10 -11.35
C GLY A 3 -8.94 13.98 -11.31
N PRO A 4 -7.79 14.13 -12.00
CA PRO A 4 -6.77 13.08 -12.21
C PRO A 4 -6.09 12.55 -10.93
N ASN A 5 -6.55 12.99 -9.75
CA ASN A 5 -5.95 12.72 -8.44
C ASN A 5 -6.97 12.16 -7.43
N VAL A 6 -8.18 11.85 -7.86
CA VAL A 6 -9.21 11.29 -6.98
C VAL A 6 -9.29 9.79 -7.22
N LEU A 7 -9.06 9.03 -6.16
CA LEU A 7 -9.17 7.58 -6.20
C LEU A 7 -10.64 7.16 -6.28
N SER A 8 -10.96 6.22 -7.15
CA SER A 8 -12.29 5.60 -7.19
C SER A 8 -12.53 4.78 -5.91
N PRO A 9 -13.79 4.48 -5.56
CA PRO A 9 -14.09 3.57 -4.46
C PRO A 9 -13.39 2.21 -4.59
N GLU A 10 -13.32 1.66 -5.80
CA GLU A 10 -12.64 0.40 -6.10
C GLU A 10 -11.12 0.49 -5.85
N GLU A 11 -10.50 1.61 -6.25
CA GLU A 11 -9.09 1.86 -5.97
C GLU A 11 -8.84 1.98 -4.47
N LEU A 12 -9.70 2.69 -3.72
CA LEU A 12 -9.60 2.79 -2.27
C LEU A 12 -9.75 1.42 -1.59
N SER A 13 -10.70 0.61 -2.04
CA SER A 13 -10.89 -0.75 -1.53
C SER A 13 -9.69 -1.65 -1.80
N LEU A 14 -9.11 -1.59 -3.01
CA LEU A 14 -7.90 -2.35 -3.36
C LEU A 14 -6.72 -1.96 -2.47
N LEU A 15 -6.48 -0.65 -2.28
CA LEU A 15 -5.38 -0.19 -1.43
C LEU A 15 -5.58 -0.53 0.04
N GLY A 16 -6.81 -0.44 0.55
CA GLY A 16 -7.13 -0.84 1.92
C GLY A 16 -6.84 -2.32 2.16
N ALA A 17 -7.34 -3.19 1.27
CA ALA A 17 -7.12 -4.63 1.37
C ALA A 17 -5.63 -4.99 1.27
N THR A 18 -4.90 -4.36 0.34
CA THR A 18 -3.46 -4.58 0.18
C THR A 18 -2.68 -4.12 1.41
N TYR A 19 -3.04 -2.96 1.98
CA TYR A 19 -2.42 -2.45 3.19
C TYR A 19 -2.58 -3.43 4.36
N ASP A 20 -3.79 -3.90 4.61
CA ASP A 20 -4.07 -4.84 5.71
C ASP A 20 -3.30 -6.14 5.52
N LEU A 21 -3.35 -6.71 4.31
CA LEU A 21 -2.61 -7.93 3.96
C LEU A 21 -1.11 -7.80 4.20
N VAL A 22 -0.50 -6.70 3.72
CA VAL A 22 0.93 -6.46 3.88
C VAL A 22 1.27 -6.28 5.36
N VAL A 23 0.52 -5.47 6.11
CA VAL A 23 0.79 -5.26 7.55
C VAL A 23 0.63 -6.54 8.36
N ASP A 24 -0.36 -7.37 8.05
CA ASP A 24 -0.61 -8.64 8.76
C ASP A 24 0.39 -9.74 8.40
N SER A 25 0.94 -9.72 7.19
CA SER A 25 2.00 -10.66 6.80
C SER A 25 3.36 -10.34 7.42
N LEU A 26 3.58 -9.11 7.89
CA LEU A 26 4.84 -8.74 8.54
C LEU A 26 5.06 -9.49 9.87
N PRO A 27 6.32 -9.83 10.20
CA PRO A 27 6.68 -10.26 11.56
C PRO A 27 6.28 -9.21 12.59
N SER A 28 5.88 -9.63 13.79
CA SER A 28 5.40 -8.73 14.87
C SER A 28 6.34 -7.55 15.15
N ARG A 29 7.66 -7.80 15.19
CA ARG A 29 8.70 -6.75 15.37
C ARG A 29 8.71 -5.69 14.27
N MET A 30 8.27 -6.04 13.06
CA MET A 30 8.21 -5.13 11.91
C MET A 30 6.87 -4.39 11.81
N ARG A 31 5.84 -4.73 12.61
CA ARG A 31 4.52 -4.04 12.58
C ARG A 31 4.53 -2.69 13.31
N THR A 32 5.66 -1.99 13.28
CA THR A 32 5.84 -0.69 13.95
C THR A 32 4.99 0.39 13.28
N PRO A 33 4.62 1.47 14.00
CA PRO A 33 3.94 2.62 13.40
C PRO A 33 4.72 3.21 12.21
N ARG A 34 6.05 3.20 12.27
CA ARG A 34 6.93 3.64 11.18
C ARG A 34 6.74 2.80 9.92
N ASN A 35 6.79 1.48 10.04
CA ASN A 35 6.65 0.59 8.87
C ASN A 35 5.23 0.63 8.31
N ARG A 36 4.20 0.67 9.16
CA ARG A 36 2.80 0.89 8.74
C ARG A 36 2.66 2.16 7.90
N ARG A 37 3.23 3.27 8.35
CA ARG A 37 3.25 4.51 7.56
C ARG A 37 3.99 4.34 6.22
N GLN A 38 5.13 3.65 6.21
CA GLN A 38 5.90 3.42 4.99
C GLN A 38 5.11 2.58 3.97
N VAL A 39 4.40 1.53 4.40
CA VAL A 39 3.50 0.72 3.57
C VAL A 39 2.46 1.62 2.89
N ALA A 40 1.77 2.48 3.65
CA ALA A 40 0.78 3.39 3.10
C ALA A 40 1.37 4.38 2.07
N LEU A 41 2.56 4.91 2.33
CA LEU A 41 3.24 5.83 1.41
C LEU A 41 3.67 5.13 0.12
N ASN A 42 4.19 3.90 0.22
CA ASN A 42 4.56 3.09 -0.93
C ASN A 42 3.34 2.80 -1.81
N LEU A 43 2.22 2.37 -1.22
CA LEU A 43 0.96 2.13 -1.93
C LEU A 43 0.44 3.38 -2.64
N LEU A 44 0.44 4.53 -1.97
CA LEU A 44 0.02 5.79 -2.57
C LEU A 44 0.91 6.15 -3.77
N TYR A 45 2.23 5.99 -3.65
CA TYR A 45 3.17 6.27 -4.73
C TYR A 45 2.95 5.36 -5.95
N LEU A 46 2.80 4.05 -5.74
CA LEU A 46 2.53 3.08 -6.81
C LEU A 46 1.21 3.36 -7.51
N THR A 47 0.16 3.65 -6.74
CA THR A 47 -1.16 3.99 -7.27
C THR A 47 -1.10 5.22 -8.17
N ARG A 48 -0.34 6.25 -7.75
CA ARG A 48 -0.14 7.49 -8.52
C ARG A 48 0.64 7.28 -9.82
N ARG A 49 1.45 6.21 -9.89
CA ARG A 49 2.12 5.78 -11.12
C ARG A 49 1.25 4.91 -12.03
N GLY A 50 0.03 4.59 -11.60
CA GLY A 50 -0.92 3.78 -12.36
C GLY A 50 -0.81 2.28 -12.09
N GLU A 51 -0.04 1.85 -11.08
CA GLU A 51 0.05 0.43 -10.74
C GLU A 51 -1.28 -0.08 -10.15
N ARG A 52 -1.77 -1.20 -10.66
CA ARG A 52 -3.05 -1.82 -10.25
C ARG A 52 -2.95 -3.33 -10.08
N ASP A 53 -1.83 -3.94 -10.46
CA ASP A 53 -1.59 -5.36 -10.23
C ASP A 53 -1.46 -5.64 -8.72
N PRO A 54 -2.25 -6.56 -8.16
CA PRO A 54 -2.21 -6.84 -6.71
C PRO A 54 -0.83 -7.29 -6.23
N LEU A 55 -0.12 -8.11 -7.00
CA LEU A 55 1.19 -8.65 -6.59
C LEU A 55 2.25 -7.54 -6.58
N GLU A 56 2.29 -6.68 -7.60
CA GLU A 56 3.20 -5.53 -7.63
C GLU A 56 2.91 -4.53 -6.51
N LEU A 57 1.63 -4.32 -6.17
CA LEU A 57 1.23 -3.49 -5.05
C LEU A 57 1.70 -4.08 -3.71
N GLU A 58 1.54 -5.38 -3.48
CA GLU A 58 2.00 -6.06 -2.27
C GLU A 58 3.53 -5.98 -2.11
N LEU A 59 4.28 -6.36 -3.15
CA LEU A 59 5.74 -6.36 -3.13
C LEU A 59 6.29 -4.94 -2.95
N GLY A 60 5.76 -3.98 -3.69
CA GLY A 60 6.16 -2.59 -3.61
C GLY A 60 5.78 -1.95 -2.27
N ALA A 61 4.64 -2.31 -1.69
CA ALA A 61 4.23 -1.84 -0.37
C ALA A 61 5.19 -2.27 0.75
N ALA A 62 5.69 -3.51 0.68
CA ALA A 62 6.66 -4.05 1.64
C ALA A 62 8.12 -3.59 1.41
N ALA A 63 8.39 -2.86 0.33
CA ALA A 63 9.75 -2.45 -0.02
C ALA A 63 10.37 -1.50 1.01
N GLY A 64 11.61 -1.81 1.42
CA GLY A 64 12.43 -0.94 2.27
C GLY A 64 12.03 -0.90 3.75
N LEU A 65 11.17 -1.80 4.21
CA LEU A 65 10.81 -1.91 5.62
C LEU A 65 11.98 -2.45 6.45
N THR A 66 12.18 -1.89 7.64
CA THR A 66 13.29 -2.26 8.54
C THR A 66 12.77 -2.92 9.82
N CYS A 67 13.57 -3.81 10.41
CA CYS A 67 13.28 -4.38 11.74
C CYS A 67 13.53 -3.37 12.86
#